data_AF-A0A4Q3MLL6-F1
#
_entry.id   AF-A0A4Q3MLL6-F1
#
_cell.length_a   1.000
_cell.length_b   1.000
_cell.length_c   1.000
_cell.angle_alpha   90.00
_cell.angle_beta   90.00
_cell.angle_gamma   90.00
#
_symmetry.space_group_name_H-M   'P 1'
#
loop_
_entity.id
_entity.type
_entity.pdbx_description
1 polymer ?
#
loop_
_entity_poly.entity_id
_entity_poly.type
_entity_poly.pdbx_seq_one_letter_code
_entity_poly.pdbx_strand_id
1 'polypeptide(L)'
;MDMKTSPLSLLKDPSLLKTDALVNGQWLPGTARFDVHDPATGLKLADVANLGAGDTEAALAAANAACPAWRNKTGKERHAILLKWFQ
;
A
#
# COMPACT_ATOMS: atom_id res chain seq x y z
N MET A 1 16.38 6.31 -26.64
CA MET A 1 15.27 6.16 -25.68
C MET A 1 15.31 7.38 -24.79
N ASP A 2 14.31 8.24 -24.86
CA ASP A 2 14.28 9.49 -24.10
C ASP A 2 14.21 9.21 -22.59
N MET A 3 15.30 9.47 -21.89
CA MET A 3 15.43 9.33 -20.42
C MET A 3 14.65 10.40 -19.63
N LYS A 4 13.67 11.08 -20.25
CA LYS A 4 12.97 12.24 -19.67
C LYS A 4 11.61 11.93 -19.05
N THR A 5 11.10 10.71 -19.22
CA THR A 5 9.72 10.39 -18.82
C THR A 5 9.71 9.12 -18.00
N SER A 6 9.44 9.24 -16.69
CA SER A 6 9.30 8.09 -15.79
C SER A 6 8.18 7.16 -16.30
N PRO A 7 8.34 5.83 -16.29
CA PRO A 7 7.28 4.91 -16.70
C PRO A 7 6.00 5.09 -15.87
N LEU A 8 6.12 5.64 -14.66
CA LEU A 8 4.98 5.95 -13.78
C LEU A 8 4.05 7.02 -14.34
N SER A 9 4.52 7.92 -15.22
CA SER A 9 3.64 8.92 -15.85
C SER A 9 2.72 8.32 -16.92
N LEU A 10 2.92 7.04 -17.29
CA LEU A 10 2.10 6.32 -18.26
C LEU A 10 0.95 5.55 -17.62
N LEU A 11 0.80 5.62 -16.29
CA LEU A 11 -0.30 4.97 -15.57
C LEU A 11 -1.64 5.53 -16.06
N LYS A 12 -2.56 4.62 -16.43
CA LYS A 12 -3.93 4.99 -16.80
C LYS A 12 -4.69 5.58 -15.62
N ASP A 13 -4.43 5.08 -14.42
CA ASP A 13 -4.91 5.62 -13.16
C ASP A 13 -3.71 5.96 -12.26
N PRO A 14 -3.31 7.23 -12.19
CA PRO A 14 -2.22 7.68 -11.33
C PRO A 14 -2.51 7.52 -9.84
N SER A 15 -3.78 7.38 -9.42
CA SER A 15 -4.14 7.28 -8.01
C SER A 15 -3.71 5.98 -7.35
N LEU A 16 -3.45 4.94 -8.16
CA LEU A 16 -2.91 3.64 -7.74
C LEU A 16 -1.46 3.72 -7.27
N LEU A 17 -0.70 4.72 -7.71
CA LEU A 17 0.64 4.96 -7.20
C LEU A 17 0.53 5.51 -5.78
N LYS A 18 0.75 4.63 -4.80
CA LYS A 18 0.81 4.97 -3.38
C LYS A 18 2.22 4.82 -2.88
N THR A 19 2.73 5.85 -2.23
CA THR A 19 4.07 5.88 -1.67
C THR A 19 4.06 5.88 -0.14
N ASP A 20 2.88 6.04 0.46
CA ASP A 20 2.65 5.93 1.89
C ASP A 20 2.24 4.51 2.26
N ALA A 21 2.31 4.15 3.55
CA ALA A 21 1.93 2.84 4.03
C ALA A 21 0.46 2.83 4.51
N LEU A 22 -0.30 1.78 4.18
CA LEU A 22 -1.70 1.67 4.63
C LEU A 22 -1.77 0.97 5.99
N VAL A 23 -2.14 1.72 7.05
CA VAL A 23 -2.33 1.21 8.41
C VAL A 23 -3.68 1.66 8.93
N ASN A 24 -4.48 0.72 9.46
CA ASN A 24 -5.83 1.00 9.99
C ASN A 24 -6.75 1.76 9.00
N GLY A 25 -6.65 1.47 7.71
CA GLY A 25 -7.42 2.14 6.66
C GLY A 25 -6.94 3.56 6.32
N GLN A 26 -5.80 4.00 6.84
CA GLN A 26 -5.22 5.32 6.58
C GLN A 26 -3.85 5.21 5.92
N TRP A 27 -3.56 6.14 5.01
CA TRP A 27 -2.23 6.28 4.40
C TRP A 27 -1.34 7.07 5.37
N LEU A 28 -0.27 6.44 5.84
CA LEU A 28 0.71 7.00 6.75
C LEU A 28 2.03 7.28 6.03
N PRO A 29 2.59 8.49 6.12
CA PRO A 29 3.84 8.84 5.44
C PRO A 29 5.08 8.16 6.05
N GLY A 30 4.97 7.65 7.28
CA GLY A 30 6.09 7.14 8.08
C GLY A 30 7.01 8.27 8.58
N THR A 31 7.98 7.93 9.42
CA THR A 31 9.02 8.88 9.89
C THR A 31 10.29 8.85 9.04
N ALA A 32 10.46 7.80 8.23
CA ALA A 32 11.56 7.62 7.30
C ALA A 32 11.03 7.10 5.97
N ARG A 33 11.84 7.18 4.91
CA ARG A 33 11.50 6.70 3.56
C ARG A 33 12.71 6.07 2.89
N PHE A 34 12.49 5.20 1.91
CA PHE A 34 13.57 4.61 1.11
C PHE A 34 13.22 4.61 -0.37
N ASP A 35 14.26 4.65 -1.21
CA ASP A 35 14.13 4.78 -2.66
C ASP A 35 13.90 3.41 -3.32
N VAL A 36 12.91 3.34 -4.19
CA VAL A 36 12.65 2.23 -5.10
C VAL A 36 13.22 2.58 -6.46
N HIS A 37 14.07 1.71 -7.00
CA HIS A 37 14.74 1.90 -8.28
C HIS A 37 14.25 0.88 -9.32
N ASP A 38 14.23 1.29 -10.59
CA ASP A 38 13.99 0.41 -11.72
C ASP A 38 15.21 -0.49 -11.94
N PRO A 39 15.10 -1.83 -11.87
CA PRO A 39 16.24 -2.73 -12.03
C PRO A 39 16.81 -2.75 -13.46
N ALA A 40 16.07 -2.29 -14.47
CA ALA A 40 16.54 -2.26 -15.86
C ALA A 40 17.39 -1.01 -16.16
N THR A 41 17.11 0.11 -15.49
CA THR A 41 17.74 1.41 -15.78
C THR A 41 18.56 1.98 -14.62
N GLY A 42 18.32 1.48 -13.40
CA GLY A 42 18.89 2.02 -12.17
C GLY A 42 18.30 3.37 -11.74
N LEU A 43 17.31 3.90 -12.47
CA LEU A 43 16.69 5.19 -12.15
C LEU A 43 15.70 5.05 -10.99
N LYS A 44 15.64 6.06 -10.12
CA LYS A 44 14.67 6.12 -9.03
C LYS A 44 13.25 6.24 -9.59
N LEU A 45 12.36 5.36 -9.13
CA LEU A 45 10.93 5.37 -9.44
C LEU A 45 10.14 6.22 -8.44
N ALA A 46 10.31 5.95 -7.14
CA ALA A 46 9.65 6.66 -6.05
C ALA A 46 10.40 6.46 -4.73
N ASP A 47 10.18 7.30 -3.74
CA ASP A 47 10.48 6.97 -2.33
C ASP A 47 9.21 6.53 -1.64
N VAL A 48 9.30 5.48 -0.82
CA VAL A 48 8.16 4.89 -0.11
C VAL A 48 8.38 4.91 1.40
N ALA A 49 7.29 4.97 2.16
CA ALA A 49 7.31 4.99 3.63
C ALA A 49 8.09 3.80 4.20
N ASN A 50 9.01 4.11 5.11
CA ASN A 50 9.81 3.15 5.87
C ASN A 50 9.30 3.12 7.31
N LEU A 51 8.35 2.20 7.57
CA LEU A 51 7.73 2.06 8.88
C LEU A 51 8.64 1.34 9.87
N GLY A 52 8.61 1.79 11.13
CA GLY A 52 9.40 1.23 12.21
C GLY A 52 8.64 0.23 13.08
N ALA A 53 9.26 -0.15 14.20
CA ALA A 53 8.67 -1.04 15.19
C ALA A 53 7.38 -0.46 15.80
N GLY A 54 7.38 0.83 16.16
CA GLY A 54 6.19 1.48 16.74
C GLY A 54 4.99 1.54 15.79
N ASP A 55 5.23 1.83 14.50
CA ASP A 55 4.18 1.79 13.48
C ASP A 55 3.63 0.36 13.30
N THR A 56 4.52 -0.64 13.40
CA THR A 56 4.16 -2.06 13.31
C THR A 56 3.29 -2.48 14.50
N GLU A 57 3.63 -2.06 15.72
CA GLU A 57 2.82 -2.28 16.92
C GLU A 57 1.42 -1.66 16.78
N ALA A 58 1.34 -0.42 16.26
CA ALA A 58 0.07 0.24 15.98
C ALA A 58 -0.76 -0.53 14.93
N ALA A 59 -0.12 -1.04 13.87
CA ALA A 59 -0.77 -1.87 12.87
C ALA A 59 -1.29 -3.19 13.46
N LEU A 60 -0.53 -3.81 14.37
CA LEU A 60 -0.92 -5.03 15.06
C LEU A 60 -2.16 -4.79 15.94
N ALA A 61 -2.15 -3.70 16.73
CA ALA A 61 -3.27 -3.32 17.57
C ALA A 61 -4.54 -3.06 16.74
N ALA A 62 -4.41 -2.35 15.62
CA ALA A 62 -5.52 -2.09 14.70
C ALA A 62 -6.08 -3.38 14.07
N ALA A 63 -5.20 -4.29 13.62
CA ALA A 63 -5.61 -5.58 13.08
C ALA A 63 -6.35 -6.42 14.14
N ASN A 64 -5.86 -6.44 15.37
CA ASN A 64 -6.51 -7.14 16.48
C ASN A 64 -7.90 -6.55 16.79
N ALA A 65 -8.03 -5.22 16.79
CA ALA A 65 -9.32 -4.54 16.98
C ALA A 65 -10.31 -4.81 15.84
N ALA A 66 -9.85 -4.91 14.59
CA ALA A 66 -10.68 -5.20 13.42
C ALA A 66 -11.08 -6.70 13.32
N CYS A 67 -10.29 -7.60 13.90
CA CYS A 67 -10.45 -9.04 13.76
C CYS A 67 -11.84 -9.57 14.17
N PRO A 68 -12.44 -9.20 15.33
CA PRO A 68 -13.77 -9.67 15.71
C PRO A 68 -14.84 -9.35 14.66
N ALA A 69 -14.86 -8.11 14.17
CA ALA A 69 -15.84 -7.67 13.16
C ALA A 69 -15.67 -8.40 11.83
N TRP A 70 -14.43 -8.68 11.42
CA TRP A 70 -14.14 -9.43 10.18
C TRP A 70 -14.46 -10.92 10.33
N ARG A 71 -14.01 -11.56 11.41
CA ARG A 71 -14.19 -12.99 11.68
C ARG A 71 -15.67 -13.37 11.81
N ASN A 72 -16.49 -12.48 12.38
CA ASN A 72 -17.92 -12.71 12.57
C ASN A 72 -18.73 -12.61 11.27
N LYS A 73 -18.16 -12.15 10.15
CA LYS A 73 -18.83 -12.18 8.84
C LYS A 73 -19.05 -13.62 8.38
N THR A 74 -20.11 -13.84 7.64
CA THR A 74 -20.38 -15.11 6.94
C THR A 74 -19.40 -15.31 5.77
N GLY A 75 -19.30 -16.55 5.28
CA GLY A 75 -18.53 -16.85 4.08
C GLY A 75 -19.00 -16.07 2.86
N LYS A 76 -20.31 -15.89 2.70
CA LYS A 76 -20.92 -15.12 1.60
C LYS A 76 -20.54 -13.64 1.65
N GLU A 77 -20.55 -13.03 2.82
CA GLU A 77 -20.16 -11.61 2.99
C GLU A 77 -18.68 -11.39 2.70
N ARG A 78 -17.79 -12.28 3.20
CA ARG A 78 -16.36 -12.20 2.89
C ARG A 78 -16.10 -12.41 1.39
N HIS A 79 -16.80 -13.38 0.77
CA HIS A 79 -16.72 -13.61 -0.66
C HIS A 79 -17.12 -12.36 -1.46
N ALA A 80 -18.22 -11.70 -1.11
CA ALA A 80 -18.67 -10.50 -1.80
C ALA A 80 -17.63 -9.36 -1.73
N ILE A 81 -16.93 -9.20 -0.60
CA ILE A 81 -15.87 -8.20 -0.44
C ILE A 81 -14.65 -8.56 -1.28
N LEU A 82 -14.21 -9.82 -1.26
CA LEU A 82 -13.06 -10.29 -2.04
C LEU A 82 -13.35 -10.26 -3.56
N LEU A 83 -14.58 -10.54 -3.98
CA LEU A 83 -14.99 -10.47 -5.38
C LEU A 83 -14.95 -9.03 -5.91
N LYS A 84 -15.36 -8.05 -5.10
CA LYS A 84 -15.20 -6.63 -5.44
C LYS A 84 -13.74 -6.19 -5.55
N TRP A 85 -12.83 -6.85 -4.84
CA TRP A 85 -11.40 -6.57 -4.96
C TRP A 85 -10.79 -7.22 -6.21
N PHE A 86 -11.34 -8.34 -6.67
CA PHE A 86 -10.93 -9.01 -7.90
C PHE A 86 -11.36 -8.25 -9.18
N GLN A 87 -12.53 -7.61 -9.13
CA GLN A 87 -13.14 -6.88 -10.25
C GLN A 87 -12.56 -5.49 -10.42
#